data_AF-Q66L45-F1
#
_entry.id   AF-Q66L45-F1
#
_cell.length_a   1.000
_cell.length_b   1.000
_cell.length_c   1.000
_cell.angle_alpha   90.00
_cell.angle_beta   90.00
_cell.angle_gamma   90.00
#
_symmetry.space_group_name_H-M   'P 1'
#
loop_
_entity.id
_entity.type
_entity.pdbx_description
1 polymer ?
#
loop_
_entity_poly.entity_id
_entity_poly.type
_entity_poly.pdbx_seq_one_letter_code
_entity_poly.pdbx_strand_id
1 'polypeptide(L)'
;MKKLERQRAQEEEAKRQEEEEEAAAQRSNQGRPYTLSVALPGSILDNAQSPELRTYLAGQIARACTIFCVDEIVVFDEEGQDTKSVEGEFRGVGKKGQACVQLARILQYLECPQYLRKAFFPKHQDLQFAGILNPLDSPHHMRQDEESEFREGVVVDRPTKAGHGSLVNCGMKKLLFRR
;
A
#
# COMPACT_ATOMS: atom_id res chain seq x y z
N MET A 1 21.90 -38.08 -29.10
CA MET A 1 22.26 -36.63 -29.08
C MET A 1 21.18 -35.79 -28.42
N LYS A 2 19.96 -35.65 -28.95
CA LYS A 2 18.89 -34.78 -28.39
C LYS A 2 18.48 -35.01 -26.91
N LYS A 3 18.58 -36.24 -26.39
CA LYS A 3 18.20 -36.56 -25.00
C LYS A 3 19.23 -36.04 -23.98
N LEU A 4 20.51 -36.01 -24.36
CA LEU A 4 21.62 -35.56 -23.53
C LEU A 4 21.65 -34.01 -23.43
N GLU A 5 21.31 -33.34 -24.54
CA GLU A 5 21.19 -31.87 -24.59
C GLU A 5 20.03 -31.36 -23.72
N ARG A 6 18.89 -32.07 -23.72
CA ARG A 6 17.74 -31.74 -22.86
C ARG A 6 18.03 -31.94 -21.38
N GLN A 7 18.80 -32.97 -21.00
CA GLN A 7 19.22 -33.19 -19.62
C GLN A 7 20.16 -32.09 -19.12
N ARG A 8 21.14 -31.68 -19.95
CA ARG A 8 22.04 -30.56 -19.62
C ARG A 8 21.29 -29.23 -19.46
N ALA A 9 20.33 -28.94 -20.33
CA ALA A 9 19.51 -27.73 -20.21
C ALA A 9 18.68 -27.73 -18.92
N GLN A 10 18.12 -28.88 -18.52
CA GLN A 10 17.36 -29.01 -17.27
C GLN A 10 18.25 -28.89 -16.02
N GLU A 11 19.48 -29.43 -16.05
CA GLU A 11 20.44 -29.26 -14.95
C GLU A 11 20.95 -27.81 -14.84
N GLU A 12 21.17 -27.11 -15.95
CA GLU A 12 21.53 -25.69 -15.94
C GLU A 12 20.38 -24.80 -15.45
N GLU A 13 19.14 -25.12 -15.80
CA GLU A 13 17.95 -24.40 -15.33
C GLU A 13 17.70 -24.64 -13.83
N ALA A 14 17.88 -25.88 -13.35
CA ALA A 14 17.81 -26.21 -11.93
C ALA A 14 18.93 -25.52 -11.12
N LYS A 15 20.17 -25.49 -11.63
CA LYS A 15 21.26 -24.77 -10.97
C LYS A 15 21.03 -23.26 -10.91
N ARG A 16 20.48 -22.66 -11.97
CA ARG A 16 20.12 -21.24 -11.97
C ARG A 16 18.99 -20.95 -10.97
N GLN A 17 18.02 -21.85 -10.83
CA GLN A 17 16.96 -21.72 -9.83
C GLN A 17 17.51 -21.85 -8.41
N GLU A 18 18.42 -22.81 -8.15
CA GLU A 18 19.09 -22.96 -6.85
C GLU A 18 19.96 -21.73 -6.53
N GLU A 19 20.71 -21.20 -7.50
CA GLU A 19 21.51 -19.98 -7.33
C GLU A 19 20.63 -18.73 -7.10
N GLU A 20 19.48 -18.62 -7.77
CA GLU A 20 18.49 -17.55 -7.53
C GLU A 20 17.83 -17.68 -6.16
N GLU A 21 17.49 -18.90 -5.71
CA GLU A 21 16.95 -19.16 -4.37
C GLU A 21 17.98 -18.86 -3.28
N GLU A 22 19.24 -19.26 -3.45
CA GLU A 22 20.33 -18.94 -2.51
C GLU A 22 20.64 -17.44 -2.48
N ALA A 23 20.64 -16.77 -3.63
CA ALA A 23 20.82 -15.32 -3.70
C ALA A 23 19.63 -14.56 -3.08
N ALA A 24 18.40 -15.07 -3.25
CA ALA A 24 17.21 -14.53 -2.60
C ALA A 24 17.26 -14.73 -1.08
N ALA A 25 17.72 -15.90 -0.61
CA ALA A 25 17.90 -16.20 0.81
C ALA A 25 19.04 -15.39 1.46
N GLN A 26 20.10 -15.05 0.72
CA GLN A 26 21.16 -14.17 1.23
C GLN A 26 20.71 -12.71 1.31
N ARG A 27 19.84 -12.26 0.38
CA ARG A 27 19.24 -10.91 0.43
C ARG A 27 18.20 -10.78 1.55
N SER A 28 17.44 -11.83 1.86
CA SER A 28 16.44 -11.80 2.94
C SER A 28 17.06 -11.58 4.33
N ASN A 29 18.35 -11.91 4.50
CA ASN A 29 19.04 -11.81 5.78
C ASN A 29 19.59 -10.40 6.09
N GLN A 30 19.40 -9.41 5.20
CA GLN A 30 19.81 -8.02 5.42
C GLN A 30 18.65 -7.07 5.19
N GLY A 31 17.92 -6.75 6.26
CA GLY A 31 16.90 -5.71 6.25
C GLY A 31 17.49 -4.31 6.08
N ARG A 32 16.71 -3.39 5.52
CA ARG A 32 17.08 -1.98 5.38
C ARG A 32 17.18 -1.31 6.77
N PRO A 33 18.33 -0.74 7.18
CA PRO A 33 18.54 -0.22 8.54
C PRO A 33 18.09 1.24 8.73
N TYR A 34 17.58 1.89 7.69
CA TYR A 34 17.21 3.31 7.70
C TYR A 34 15.80 3.50 7.14
N THR A 35 15.15 4.60 7.52
CA THR A 35 13.88 5.04 6.97
C THR A 35 14.06 6.30 6.12
N LEU A 36 13.12 6.54 5.22
CA LEU A 36 13.05 7.73 4.35
C LEU A 36 11.66 8.34 4.50
N SER A 37 11.61 9.59 4.97
CA SER A 37 10.38 10.36 5.09
C SER A 37 10.38 11.50 4.08
N VAL A 38 9.22 11.76 3.45
CA VAL A 38 9.02 12.88 2.53
C VAL A 38 7.97 13.82 3.11
N ALA A 39 8.33 15.10 3.29
CA ALA A 39 7.39 16.13 3.70
C ALA A 39 6.93 16.96 2.50
N LEU A 40 5.62 17.17 2.36
CA LEU A 40 5.04 17.97 1.31
C LEU A 40 3.84 18.79 1.80
N PRO A 41 3.63 19.99 1.25
CA PRO A 41 2.48 20.79 1.63
C PRO A 41 1.21 20.28 0.97
N GLY A 42 0.10 20.25 1.71
CA GLY A 42 -1.20 19.85 1.15
C GLY A 42 -1.76 20.85 0.14
N SER A 43 -1.30 22.10 0.19
CA SER A 43 -1.68 23.21 -0.70
C SER A 43 -1.45 22.91 -2.19
N ILE A 44 -0.58 21.95 -2.53
CA ILE A 44 -0.35 21.55 -3.93
C ILE A 44 -1.61 21.07 -4.65
N LEU A 45 -2.59 20.52 -3.92
CA LEU A 45 -3.86 20.08 -4.51
C LEU A 45 -4.77 21.26 -4.88
N ASP A 46 -4.60 22.43 -4.27
CA ASP A 46 -5.43 23.60 -4.55
C ASP A 46 -5.16 24.17 -5.95
N ASN A 47 -3.96 23.92 -6.49
CA ASN A 47 -3.57 24.34 -7.84
C ASN A 47 -4.24 23.52 -8.96
N ALA A 48 -4.82 22.36 -8.65
CA ALA A 48 -5.42 21.50 -9.65
C ALA A 48 -6.83 21.98 -10.05
N GLN A 49 -7.04 22.07 -11.37
CA GLN A 49 -8.18 22.72 -12.00
C GLN A 49 -9.50 21.93 -11.88
N SER A 50 -9.43 20.61 -11.70
CA SER A 50 -10.60 19.75 -11.53
C SER A 50 -10.41 18.75 -10.39
N PRO A 51 -11.49 18.24 -9.76
CA PRO A 51 -11.41 17.21 -8.73
C PRO A 51 -10.74 15.90 -9.19
N GLU A 52 -10.90 15.57 -10.47
CA GLU A 52 -10.25 14.42 -11.12
C GLU A 52 -8.73 14.63 -11.17
N LEU A 53 -8.28 15.80 -11.62
CA LEU A 53 -6.86 16.15 -11.68
C LEU A 53 -6.22 16.24 -10.30
N ARG A 54 -6.96 16.69 -9.27
CA ARG A 54 -6.49 16.66 -7.87
C ARG A 54 -6.19 15.24 -7.41
N THR A 55 -7.14 14.34 -7.66
CA THR A 55 -6.99 12.92 -7.32
C THR A 55 -5.80 12.34 -8.07
N TYR A 56 -5.68 12.61 -9.37
CA TYR A 56 -4.58 12.16 -10.20
C TYR A 56 -3.21 12.66 -9.70
N LEU A 57 -3.08 13.93 -9.31
CA LEU A 57 -1.86 14.51 -8.75
C LEU A 57 -1.44 13.79 -7.46
N ALA A 58 -2.38 13.54 -6.55
CA ALA A 58 -2.12 12.75 -5.34
C ALA A 58 -1.62 11.33 -5.68
N GLY A 59 -2.18 10.71 -6.71
CA GLY A 59 -1.71 9.41 -7.22
C GLY A 59 -0.29 9.44 -7.78
N GLN A 60 0.09 10.51 -8.47
CA GLN A 60 1.46 10.67 -8.98
C GLN A 60 2.47 10.74 -7.83
N ILE A 61 2.13 11.46 -6.75
CA ILE A 61 2.95 11.55 -5.54
C ILE A 61 3.08 10.18 -4.89
N ALA A 62 1.96 9.48 -4.66
CA ALA A 62 1.97 8.14 -4.08
C ALA A 62 2.86 7.18 -4.87
N ARG A 63 2.76 7.21 -6.20
CA ARG A 63 3.56 6.37 -7.09
C ARG A 63 5.03 6.72 -7.04
N ALA A 64 5.39 8.00 -7.04
CA ALA A 64 6.77 8.43 -6.88
C ALA A 64 7.34 7.94 -5.54
N CYS A 65 6.62 8.15 -4.44
CA CYS A 65 7.02 7.67 -3.11
C CYS A 65 7.19 6.14 -3.07
N THR A 66 6.30 5.39 -3.72
CA THR A 66 6.39 3.92 -3.78
C THR A 66 7.62 3.46 -4.57
N ILE A 67 7.91 4.10 -5.72
CA ILE A 67 9.08 3.76 -6.56
C ILE A 67 10.40 3.96 -5.79
N PHE A 68 10.47 4.99 -4.95
CA PHE A 68 11.66 5.30 -4.15
C PHE A 68 11.65 4.65 -2.75
N CYS A 69 10.73 3.73 -2.48
CA CYS A 69 10.62 3.03 -1.18
C CYS A 69 10.57 4.00 0.02
N VAL A 70 9.78 5.07 -0.11
CA VAL A 70 9.52 6.01 0.99
C VAL A 70 8.68 5.32 2.05
N ASP A 71 9.11 5.43 3.32
CA ASP A 71 8.47 4.76 4.45
C ASP A 71 7.37 5.63 5.08
N GLU A 72 7.52 6.96 5.01
CA GLU A 72 6.58 7.91 5.59
C GLU A 72 6.37 9.13 4.70
N ILE A 73 5.11 9.55 4.58
CA ILE A 73 4.74 10.78 3.88
C ILE A 73 4.07 11.74 4.88
N VAL A 74 4.72 12.88 5.12
CA VAL A 74 4.23 13.92 6.05
C VAL A 74 3.58 15.04 5.25
N VAL A 75 2.25 15.13 5.34
CA VAL A 75 1.49 16.24 4.74
C VAL A 75 1.34 17.35 5.77
N PHE A 76 1.91 18.52 5.49
CA PHE A 76 1.81 19.68 6.37
C PHE A 76 0.96 20.80 5.76
N ASP A 77 0.42 21.64 6.65
CA ASP A 77 -0.29 22.86 6.26
C ASP A 77 0.63 24.07 6.39
N GLU A 78 0.73 24.84 5.30
CA GLU A 78 1.53 26.07 5.21
C GLU A 78 0.76 27.31 5.69
N GLU A 79 -0.57 27.28 5.61
CA GLU A 79 -1.43 28.44 5.90
C GLU A 79 -1.84 28.53 7.39
N GLY A 80 -1.34 27.62 8.24
CA GLY A 80 -1.54 27.65 9.69
C GLY A 80 -2.99 27.39 10.13
N GLN A 81 -3.75 26.59 9.40
CA GLN A 81 -5.11 26.23 9.79
C GLN A 81 -5.09 25.03 10.73
N ASP A 82 -5.78 25.19 11.86
CA ASP A 82 -5.94 24.19 12.91
C ASP A 82 -6.78 22.98 12.41
N THR A 83 -6.17 22.12 11.59
CA THR A 83 -6.77 20.85 11.14
C THR A 83 -6.31 19.74 12.08
N LYS A 84 -6.93 19.67 13.27
CA LYS A 84 -6.54 18.76 14.36
C LYS A 84 -6.81 17.26 14.12
N SER A 85 -7.44 16.89 12.99
CA SER A 85 -7.81 15.49 12.72
C SER A 85 -8.05 15.21 11.23
N VAL A 86 -7.57 14.07 10.73
CA VAL A 86 -7.89 13.53 9.40
C VAL A 86 -9.31 12.94 9.29
N GLU A 87 -9.98 12.75 10.43
CA GLU A 87 -11.35 12.20 10.55
C GLU A 87 -12.47 13.22 10.23
N GLY A 88 -12.11 14.45 9.82
CA GLY A 88 -13.09 15.48 9.53
C GLY A 88 -14.06 15.11 8.40
N GLU A 89 -15.32 15.51 8.58
CA GLU A 89 -16.34 15.51 7.52
C GLU A 89 -15.92 16.48 6.40
N PHE A 90 -15.93 15.99 5.16
CA PHE A 90 -15.77 16.81 3.98
C PHE A 90 -16.96 17.76 3.84
N ARG A 91 -16.74 19.05 4.11
CA ARG A 91 -17.77 20.11 4.01
C ARG A 91 -17.80 20.81 2.65
N GLY A 92 -17.32 20.14 1.61
CA GLY A 92 -17.34 20.63 0.23
C GLY A 92 -16.01 21.24 -0.23
N VAL A 93 -15.87 21.28 -1.56
CA VAL A 93 -14.75 21.89 -2.27
C VAL A 93 -14.80 23.41 -2.07
N GLY A 94 -13.76 24.00 -1.46
CA GLY A 94 -13.60 25.46 -1.39
C GLY A 94 -13.30 26.07 -0.02
N LYS A 95 -13.18 25.26 1.05
CA LYS A 95 -12.63 25.74 2.33
C LYS A 95 -11.16 25.31 2.45
N LYS A 96 -10.32 26.29 2.76
CA LYS A 96 -8.88 26.11 3.00
C LYS A 96 -8.66 25.01 4.07
N GLY A 97 -7.57 24.24 3.95
CA GLY A 97 -7.18 23.17 4.90
C GLY A 97 -7.77 21.78 4.59
N GLN A 98 -8.77 21.69 3.71
CA GLN A 98 -9.30 20.41 3.23
C GLN A 98 -8.32 19.68 2.31
N ALA A 99 -7.44 20.42 1.63
CA ALA A 99 -6.46 19.85 0.70
C ALA A 99 -5.49 18.89 1.40
N CYS A 100 -5.00 19.23 2.59
CA CYS A 100 -4.15 18.36 3.41
C CYS A 100 -4.85 17.05 3.77
N VAL A 101 -6.11 17.14 4.24
CA VAL A 101 -6.91 15.98 4.64
C VAL A 101 -7.24 15.10 3.43
N GLN A 102 -7.61 15.71 2.31
CA GLN A 102 -7.90 15.00 1.06
C GLN A 102 -6.65 14.28 0.54
N LEU A 103 -5.50 14.94 0.53
CA LEU A 103 -4.23 14.34 0.12
C LEU A 103 -3.88 13.14 1.01
N ALA A 104 -3.86 13.33 2.33
CA ALA A 104 -3.56 12.26 3.29
C ALA A 104 -4.50 11.06 3.11
N ARG A 105 -5.81 11.31 2.91
CA ARG A 105 -6.81 10.26 2.71
C ARG A 105 -6.60 9.47 1.41
N ILE A 106 -6.27 10.15 0.31
CA ILE A 106 -5.98 9.49 -0.96
C ILE A 106 -4.70 8.66 -0.85
N LEU A 107 -3.64 9.20 -0.23
CA LEU A 107 -2.38 8.48 -0.01
C LEU A 107 -2.60 7.22 0.83
N GLN A 108 -3.34 7.32 1.95
CA GLN A 108 -3.71 6.16 2.78
C GLN A 108 -4.54 5.12 2.02
N TYR A 109 -5.51 5.56 1.21
CA TYR A 109 -6.32 4.66 0.40
C TYR A 109 -5.49 3.90 -0.64
N LEU A 110 -4.52 4.58 -1.24
CA LEU A 110 -3.61 3.98 -2.22
C LEU A 110 -2.64 3.01 -1.56
N GLU A 111 -2.04 3.37 -0.42
CA GLU A 111 -1.13 2.51 0.33
C GLU A 111 -1.84 1.22 0.80
N CYS A 112 -3.11 1.32 1.20
CA CYS A 112 -3.89 0.19 1.69
C CYS A 112 -4.11 -0.90 0.60
N PRO A 113 -3.80 -2.19 0.89
CA PRO A 113 -4.07 -3.31 0.00
C PRO A 113 -5.56 -3.43 -0.38
N GLN A 114 -5.83 -3.82 -1.63
CA GLN A 114 -7.18 -3.83 -2.20
C GLN A 114 -8.21 -4.61 -1.37
N TYR A 115 -7.82 -5.74 -0.76
CA TYR A 115 -8.70 -6.58 0.04
C TYR A 115 -9.07 -5.98 1.41
N LEU A 116 -8.32 -4.99 1.90
CA LEU A 116 -8.56 -4.30 3.18
C LEU A 116 -9.32 -2.98 3.02
N ARG A 117 -9.34 -2.39 1.82
CA ARG A 117 -9.95 -1.08 1.59
C ARG A 117 -11.40 -0.99 2.05
N LYS A 118 -12.19 -2.05 1.88
CA LYS A 118 -13.60 -2.09 2.32
C LYS A 118 -13.76 -2.06 3.84
N ALA A 119 -12.76 -2.50 4.60
CA ALA A 119 -12.80 -2.51 6.06
C ALA A 119 -12.39 -1.14 6.64
N PHE A 120 -11.39 -0.48 6.05
CA PHE A 120 -10.85 0.78 6.57
C PHE A 120 -11.48 2.04 5.95
N PHE A 121 -11.93 1.98 4.70
CA PHE A 121 -12.38 3.16 3.96
C PHE A 121 -13.87 3.05 3.63
N PRO A 122 -14.75 3.75 4.37
CA PRO A 122 -16.13 3.93 3.94
C PRO A 122 -16.18 4.72 2.63
N LYS A 123 -17.31 4.64 1.91
CA LYS A 123 -17.51 5.44 0.70
C LYS A 123 -17.45 6.92 1.06
N HIS A 124 -16.49 7.63 0.47
CA HIS A 124 -16.25 9.04 0.74
C HIS A 124 -16.12 9.83 -0.56
N GLN A 125 -16.55 11.10 -0.55
CA GLN A 125 -16.54 11.95 -1.74
C GLN A 125 -15.11 12.21 -2.26
N ASP A 126 -14.13 12.35 -1.37
CA ASP A 126 -12.71 12.48 -1.75
C ASP A 126 -12.17 11.28 -2.54
N LEU A 127 -12.77 10.10 -2.36
CA LEU A 127 -12.35 8.87 -3.00
C LEU A 127 -13.21 8.52 -4.23
N GLN A 128 -14.12 9.42 -4.64
CA GLN A 128 -15.05 9.16 -5.75
C GLN A 128 -14.31 8.86 -7.07
N PHE A 129 -13.16 9.52 -7.27
CA PHE A 129 -12.34 9.37 -8.47
C PHE A 129 -11.17 8.41 -8.27
N ALA A 130 -11.08 7.67 -7.16
CA ALA A 130 -9.95 6.79 -6.90
C ALA A 130 -9.78 5.67 -7.95
N GLY A 131 -10.82 5.40 -8.76
CA GLY A 131 -10.75 4.46 -9.88
C GLY A 131 -9.91 4.94 -11.08
N ILE A 132 -9.59 6.23 -11.19
CA ILE A 132 -8.72 6.75 -12.26
C ILE A 132 -7.23 6.59 -11.92
N LEU A 133 -6.91 6.23 -10.67
CA LEU A 133 -5.55 6.18 -10.17
C LEU A 133 -4.84 4.95 -10.70
N ASN A 134 -3.58 5.13 -11.08
CA ASN A 134 -2.72 4.00 -11.42
C ASN A 134 -2.45 3.18 -10.15
N PRO A 135 -2.43 1.84 -10.24
CA PRO A 135 -2.04 1.00 -9.11
C PRO A 135 -0.60 1.28 -8.69
N LEU A 136 -0.31 1.15 -7.39
CA LEU A 136 1.04 1.30 -6.84
C LEU A 136 1.88 0.04 -7.04
N ASP A 137 1.25 -1.12 -7.15
CA ASP A 137 1.89 -2.44 -7.31
C ASP A 137 3.06 -2.68 -6.34
N SER A 138 2.91 -2.20 -5.10
CA SER A 138 3.89 -2.40 -4.03
C SER A 138 3.88 -3.85 -3.54
N PRO A 139 4.96 -4.35 -2.90
CA PRO A 139 5.06 -5.75 -2.48
C PRO A 139 3.90 -6.24 -1.60
N HIS A 140 3.29 -5.37 -0.80
CA HIS A 140 2.14 -5.72 0.03
C HIS A 140 0.78 -5.72 -0.69
N HIS A 141 0.72 -5.33 -1.97
CA HIS A 141 -0.48 -5.33 -2.83
C HIS A 141 -0.66 -6.66 -3.57
N MET A 142 -0.62 -7.75 -2.82
CA MET A 142 -0.63 -9.08 -3.41
C MET A 142 -2.01 -9.56 -3.83
N ARG A 143 -2.02 -10.45 -4.82
CA ARG A 143 -3.22 -11.20 -5.21
C ARG A 143 -3.52 -12.30 -4.19
N GLN A 144 -4.74 -12.83 -4.24
CA GLN A 144 -5.21 -13.85 -3.30
C GLN A 144 -4.43 -15.17 -3.39
N ASP A 145 -3.96 -15.54 -4.58
CA ASP A 145 -3.29 -16.82 -4.85
C ASP A 145 -1.76 -16.72 -4.83
N GLU A 146 -1.21 -15.55 -4.53
CA GLU A 146 0.24 -15.30 -4.47
C GLU A 146 0.81 -15.76 -3.12
N GLU A 147 1.99 -16.39 -3.10
CA GLU A 147 2.64 -16.78 -1.86
C GLU A 147 3.56 -15.66 -1.36
N SER A 148 3.57 -15.42 -0.05
CA SER A 148 4.43 -14.43 0.59
C SER A 148 4.66 -14.75 2.05
N GLU A 149 5.86 -14.41 2.52
CA GLU A 149 6.27 -14.51 3.91
C GLU A 149 5.46 -13.56 4.81
N PHE A 150 5.21 -12.33 4.34
CA PHE A 150 4.47 -11.30 5.07
C PHE A 150 3.24 -10.84 4.28
N ARG A 151 2.13 -10.65 4.99
CA ARG A 151 0.88 -10.12 4.44
C ARG A 151 0.19 -9.22 5.43
N GLU A 152 -0.32 -8.10 4.93
CA GLU A 152 -1.16 -7.21 5.70
C GLU A 152 -2.49 -7.89 6.05
N GLY A 153 -3.07 -7.50 7.18
CA GLY A 153 -4.32 -8.11 7.61
C GLY A 153 -5.08 -7.33 8.67
N VAL A 154 -6.40 -7.50 8.65
CA VAL A 154 -7.31 -6.91 9.66
C VAL A 154 -7.86 -8.00 10.58
N VAL A 155 -7.84 -7.75 11.89
CA VAL A 155 -8.44 -8.66 12.88
C VAL A 155 -9.95 -8.64 12.68
N VAL A 156 -10.56 -9.82 12.55
CA VAL A 156 -12.01 -9.93 12.41
C VAL A 156 -12.68 -10.00 13.78
N ASP A 157 -13.81 -9.32 13.90
CA ASP A 157 -14.65 -9.38 15.10
C ASP A 157 -15.41 -10.71 15.14
N ARG A 158 -14.71 -11.77 15.59
CA ARG A 158 -15.28 -13.08 15.85
C ARG A 158 -14.99 -13.47 17.28
N PRO A 159 -16.01 -13.99 18.02
CA PRO A 159 -15.80 -14.39 19.40
C PRO A 159 -14.84 -15.58 19.46
N THR A 160 -13.63 -15.34 19.99
CA THR A 160 -12.69 -16.38 20.39
C THR A 160 -12.71 -16.51 21.91
N LYS A 161 -12.41 -17.71 22.42
CA LYS A 161 -12.25 -17.90 23.87
C LYS A 161 -11.05 -17.10 24.34
N ALA A 162 -11.10 -16.54 25.56
CA ALA A 162 -9.96 -15.87 26.16
C ALA A 162 -8.73 -16.79 26.14
N GLY A 163 -7.60 -16.29 25.61
CA GLY A 163 -6.36 -17.06 25.43
C GLY A 163 -6.28 -17.91 24.16
N HIS A 164 -7.30 -17.93 23.31
CA HIS A 164 -7.31 -18.65 22.02
C HIS A 164 -7.07 -17.73 20.82
N GLY A 165 -6.16 -16.77 20.93
CA GLY A 165 -5.71 -15.97 19.80
C GLY A 165 -6.79 -15.15 19.09
N SER A 166 -6.48 -14.69 17.88
CA SER A 166 -7.34 -13.85 17.04
C SER A 166 -7.37 -14.36 15.60
N LEU A 167 -8.51 -14.18 14.92
CA LEU A 167 -8.64 -14.46 13.50
C LEU A 167 -8.33 -13.19 12.70
N VAL A 168 -7.57 -13.33 11.62
CA VAL A 168 -7.09 -12.22 10.79
C VAL A 168 -7.44 -12.49 9.33
N ASN A 169 -7.99 -11.48 8.65
CA ASN A 169 -8.22 -11.48 7.22
C ASN A 169 -7.01 -10.87 6.50
N CYS A 170 -6.21 -11.71 5.85
CA CYS A 170 -5.03 -11.32 5.07
C CYS A 170 -5.24 -11.42 3.55
N GLY A 171 -6.50 -11.34 3.08
CA GLY A 171 -6.82 -11.40 1.65
C GLY A 171 -6.73 -12.80 1.03
N MET A 172 -6.58 -13.84 1.85
CA MET A 172 -6.53 -15.25 1.43
C MET A 172 -7.93 -15.88 1.40
N LYS A 173 -8.06 -17.07 0.79
CA LYS A 173 -9.33 -17.86 0.80
C LYS A 173 -9.81 -18.24 2.20
N LYS A 174 -8.89 -18.36 3.15
CA LYS A 174 -9.16 -18.71 4.56
C LYS A 174 -8.60 -17.63 5.47
N LEU A 175 -9.28 -17.39 6.59
CA LEU A 175 -8.75 -16.54 7.65
C LEU A 175 -7.54 -17.21 8.30
N LEU A 176 -6.53 -16.41 8.63
CA LEU A 176 -5.38 -16.86 9.38
C LEU A 176 -5.65 -16.74 10.88
N PHE A 177 -5.09 -17.68 11.64
CA PHE A 177 -5.21 -17.68 13.09
C PHE A 177 -3.88 -17.25 13.70
N ARG A 178 -3.91 -16.12 14.41
CA ARG A 178 -2.77 -15.60 15.15
C ARG A 178 -2.91 -16.04 16.61
N ARG A 179 -1.98 -16.85 17.09
CA ARG A 179 -1.92 -17.30 18.50
C ARG A 179 -1.37 -16.20 19.40
#